data_AF-A0A530KPK7-F1
#
_entry.id   AF-A0A530KPK7-F1
#
_cell.length_a   1.000
_cell.length_b   1.000
_cell.length_c   1.000
_cell.angle_alpha   90.00
_cell.angle_beta   90.00
_cell.angle_gamma   90.00
#
_symmetry.space_group_name_H-M   'P 1'
#
loop_
_entity.id
_entity.type
_entity.pdbx_description
1 polymer ?
#
loop_
_entity_poly.entity_id
_entity_poly.type
_entity_poly.pdbx_seq_one_letter_code
_entity_poly.pdbx_strand_id
1 'polypeptide(L)'
;MSAGRSVYVITAGIGTVKIGLSRDPQVRLAGLQVASPVALMLAYAEEFVDVSAHDVERAVHGLMAGVRASGEWFHASVDDACKAIKRAAEIVRSRPAADRRVWPRPTQDNDFVAWQRRVDITCAEAARLLGKSEDTISRYRLNGIPDHMKQVLELACYAIENGIPAWGSTEPAVINRRSQ
;
A
#
# COMPACT_ATOMS: atom_id res chain seq x y z
N MET A 1 17.07 6.45 16.02
CA MET A 1 15.78 5.81 16.33
C MET A 1 14.87 6.07 15.14
N SER A 2 14.49 5.05 14.38
CA SER A 2 13.56 5.23 13.26
C SER A 2 12.16 5.47 13.83
N ALA A 3 11.62 6.68 13.67
CA ALA A 3 10.26 7.00 14.11
C ALA A 3 9.26 6.02 13.47
N GLY A 4 8.37 5.44 14.28
CA GLY A 4 7.30 4.59 13.80
C GLY A 4 6.32 5.38 12.91
N ARG A 5 5.44 4.67 12.23
CA ARG A 5 4.35 5.32 11.48
C ARG A 5 3.14 5.46 12.40
N SER A 6 2.52 6.63 12.38
CA SER A 6 1.30 6.93 13.14
C SER A 6 0.06 6.86 12.26
N VAL A 7 -1.01 6.28 12.79
CA VAL A 7 -2.35 6.46 12.23
C VAL A 7 -2.92 7.75 12.82
N TYR A 8 -3.49 8.61 11.98
CA TYR A 8 -3.94 9.93 12.38
C TYR A 8 -5.36 10.24 11.93
N VAL A 9 -5.97 11.22 12.60
CA VAL A 9 -7.26 11.83 12.26
C VAL A 9 -7.05 13.32 12.03
N ILE A 10 -7.36 13.79 10.82
CA ILE A 10 -7.48 15.22 10.51
C ILE A 10 -8.96 15.56 10.36
N THR A 11 -9.41 16.65 10.95
CA THR A 11 -10.78 17.15 10.77
C THR A 11 -10.81 18.39 9.90
N ALA A 12 -11.87 18.52 9.10
CA ALA A 12 -12.20 19.71 8.31
C ALA A 12 -13.40 20.50 8.89
N GLY A 13 -13.75 20.24 10.15
CA GLY A 13 -14.91 20.81 10.83
C GLY A 13 -15.78 19.74 11.50
N ILE A 14 -17.05 20.05 11.74
CA ILE A 14 -17.96 19.09 12.39
C ILE A 14 -18.35 17.99 11.39
N GLY A 15 -18.21 16.73 11.80
CA GLY A 15 -18.76 15.57 11.07
C GLY A 15 -18.00 15.13 9.83
N THR A 16 -16.80 15.67 9.55
CA THR A 16 -15.96 15.21 8.45
C THR A 16 -14.51 15.04 8.90
N VAL A 17 -14.00 13.83 8.75
CA VAL A 17 -12.64 13.46 9.18
C VAL A 17 -11.90 12.68 8.09
N LYS A 18 -10.59 12.86 8.03
CA LYS A 18 -9.65 12.08 7.23
C LYS A 18 -8.86 11.17 8.14
N ILE A 19 -8.77 9.89 7.76
CA ILE A 19 -7.96 8.89 8.48
C ILE A 19 -6.84 8.43 7.57
N GLY A 20 -5.59 8.55 8.02
CA GLY A 20 -4.44 8.16 7.22
C GLY A 20 -3.24 7.71 8.04
N LEU A 21 -2.16 7.39 7.33
CA LEU A 21 -0.89 6.92 7.88
C LEU A 21 0.24 7.89 7.50
N SER A 22 1.09 8.28 8.45
CA SER A 22 2.28 9.10 8.18
C SER A 22 3.40 8.81 9.19
N ARG A 23 4.64 9.12 8.83
CA ARG A 23 5.74 9.24 9.81
C ARG A 23 5.68 10.57 10.57
N ASP A 24 5.11 11.58 9.92
CA ASP A 24 4.92 12.91 10.49
C ASP A 24 3.53 13.41 10.07
N PRO A 25 2.52 13.25 10.93
CA PRO A 25 1.17 13.74 10.65
C PRO A 25 1.09 15.27 10.53
N GLN A 26 2.00 16.03 11.14
CA GLN A 26 2.00 17.50 11.06
C GLN A 26 2.46 17.98 9.68
N VAL A 27 3.54 17.40 9.14
CA VAL A 27 3.97 17.66 7.76
C VAL A 27 2.87 17.26 6.78
N ARG A 28 2.18 16.14 7.04
CA ARG A 28 1.06 15.71 6.20
C ARG A 28 -0.14 16.67 6.26
N LEU A 29 -0.47 17.18 7.45
CA LEU A 29 -1.50 18.22 7.63
C LEU A 29 -1.16 19.48 6.83
N ALA A 30 0.09 19.98 6.95
CA ALA A 30 0.53 21.17 6.22
C ALA A 30 0.39 20.99 4.70
N GLY A 31 0.78 19.82 4.17
CA GLY A 31 0.62 19.52 2.74
C GLY A 31 -0.83 19.42 2.29
N LEU A 32 -1.74 18.92 3.13
CA LEU A 32 -3.17 18.86 2.83
C LEU A 32 -3.84 20.23 2.90
N GLN A 33 -3.40 21.10 3.83
CA GLN A 33 -3.95 22.43 4.00
C GLN A 33 -3.77 23.30 2.75
N VAL A 34 -2.67 23.14 2.00
CA VAL A 34 -2.40 23.88 0.75
C VAL A 34 -3.53 23.70 -0.27
N ALA A 35 -4.13 22.53 -0.34
CA ALA A 35 -5.20 22.19 -1.28
C ALA A 35 -6.61 22.27 -0.66
N SER A 36 -6.74 22.76 0.57
CA SER A 36 -8.00 22.84 1.30
C SER A 36 -8.41 24.30 1.53
N PRO A 37 -9.61 24.72 1.09
CA PRO A 37 -10.10 26.08 1.35
C PRO A 37 -10.55 26.28 2.81
N VAL A 38 -10.66 25.21 3.59
CA VAL A 38 -11.05 25.23 5.00
C VAL A 38 -9.88 24.85 5.89
N ALA A 39 -9.87 25.40 7.10
CA ALA A 39 -8.87 25.08 8.11
C ALA A 39 -8.98 23.59 8.52
N LEU A 40 -7.87 22.88 8.40
CA LEU A 40 -7.72 21.51 8.82
C LEU A 40 -7.04 21.45 10.18
N MET A 41 -7.42 20.50 11.02
CA MET A 41 -6.80 20.28 12.32
C MET A 41 -6.42 18.83 12.49
N LEU A 42 -5.19 18.57 12.94
CA LEU A 42 -4.78 17.24 13.41
C LEU A 42 -5.43 17.00 14.77
N ALA A 43 -6.51 16.24 14.80
CA ALA A 43 -7.30 16.00 16.01
C ALA A 43 -6.77 14.81 16.82
N TYR A 44 -6.09 13.86 16.17
CA TYR A 44 -5.52 12.68 16.82
C TYR A 44 -4.38 12.10 16.00
N ALA A 45 -3.38 11.53 16.67
CA ALA A 45 -2.34 10.72 16.08
C ALA A 45 -1.83 9.71 17.11
N GLU A 46 -1.72 8.44 16.73
CA GLU A 46 -1.18 7.38 17.57
C GLU A 46 -0.13 6.58 16.81
N GLU A 47 1.04 6.42 17.43
CA GLU A 47 2.12 5.58 16.94
C GLU A 47 1.90 4.14 17.40
N PHE A 48 2.04 3.18 16.46
CA PHE A 48 1.91 1.76 16.75
C PHE A 48 3.27 1.09 16.64
N VAL A 49 3.77 0.59 17.77
CA VAL A 49 5.08 -0.09 17.88
C VAL A 49 4.95 -1.62 17.97
N ASP A 50 3.83 -2.10 18.49
CA ASP A 50 3.52 -3.51 18.73
C ASP A 50 2.76 -4.16 17.56
N VAL A 51 2.17 -3.35 16.68
CA VAL A 51 1.44 -3.79 15.48
C VAL A 51 1.79 -2.94 14.25
N SER A 52 1.51 -3.51 13.07
CA SER A 52 1.65 -2.82 11.80
C SER A 52 0.63 -1.69 11.69
N ALA A 53 1.09 -0.44 11.77
CA ALA A 53 0.24 0.75 11.59
C ALA A 53 -0.50 0.76 10.23
N HIS A 54 0.06 0.13 9.20
CA HIS A 54 -0.61 -0.04 7.90
C HIS A 54 -1.78 -1.04 8.00
N ASP A 55 -1.64 -2.13 8.75
CA ASP A 55 -2.76 -3.06 8.94
C ASP A 55 -3.86 -2.45 9.81
N VAL A 56 -3.49 -1.59 10.77
CA VAL A 56 -4.44 -0.79 11.57
C VAL A 56 -5.20 0.18 10.68
N GLU A 57 -4.51 0.97 9.85
CA GLU A 57 -5.13 1.92 8.91
C GLU A 57 -6.11 1.22 7.96
N ARG A 58 -5.71 0.07 7.39
CA ARG A 58 -6.59 -0.71 6.52
C ARG A 58 -7.81 -1.25 7.27
N ALA A 59 -7.62 -1.72 8.50
CA ALA A 59 -8.71 -2.25 9.32
C ALA A 59 -9.71 -1.15 9.70
N VAL A 60 -9.26 0.04 10.10
CA VAL A 60 -10.18 1.16 10.41
C VAL A 60 -10.93 1.63 9.16
N HIS A 61 -10.27 1.67 8.01
CA HIS A 61 -10.91 1.96 6.72
C HIS A 61 -12.02 0.97 6.36
N GLY A 62 -11.84 -0.30 6.73
CA GLY A 62 -12.86 -1.34 6.60
C GLY A 62 -14.03 -1.14 7.57
N LEU A 63 -13.74 -0.86 8.85
CA LEU A 63 -14.75 -0.59 9.88
C LEU A 63 -15.62 0.63 9.53
N MET A 64 -15.03 1.65 8.91
CA MET A 64 -15.70 2.91 8.56
C MET A 64 -16.19 2.96 7.11
N ALA A 65 -16.15 1.84 6.38
CA ALA A 65 -16.53 1.81 4.97
C ALA A 65 -17.98 2.30 4.72
N GLY A 66 -18.90 2.02 5.65
CA GLY A 66 -20.30 2.44 5.56
C GLY A 66 -20.55 3.95 5.69
N VAL A 67 -19.56 4.72 6.17
CA VAL A 67 -19.64 6.18 6.31
C VAL A 67 -18.55 6.90 5.50
N ARG A 68 -17.96 6.22 4.52
CA ARG A 68 -16.92 6.79 3.65
C ARG A 68 -17.52 7.87 2.74
N ALA A 69 -16.95 9.07 2.80
CA ALA A 69 -17.35 10.20 1.97
C ALA A 69 -16.64 10.15 0.61
N SER A 70 -15.30 10.18 0.62
CA SER A 70 -14.49 10.09 -0.61
C SER A 70 -13.04 9.76 -0.27
N GLY A 71 -12.47 8.75 -0.93
CA GLY A 71 -11.10 8.31 -0.67
C GLY A 71 -10.91 7.95 0.81
N GLU A 72 -10.07 8.71 1.50
CA GLU A 72 -9.75 8.52 2.93
C GLU A 72 -10.55 9.46 3.86
N TRP A 73 -11.60 10.12 3.34
CA TRP A 73 -12.50 10.99 4.09
C TRP A 73 -13.78 10.25 4.48
N PHE A 74 -14.28 10.53 5.69
CA PHE A 74 -15.42 9.86 6.32
C PHE A 74 -16.37 10.88 6.95
N HIS A 75 -17.67 10.61 6.87
CA HIS A 75 -18.72 11.33 7.58
C HIS A 75 -18.84 10.81 9.00
N ALA A 76 -17.96 11.27 9.89
CA ALA A 76 -17.88 10.81 11.27
C ALA A 76 -17.35 11.92 12.19
N SER A 77 -17.62 11.79 13.50
CA SER A 77 -16.96 12.64 14.49
C SER A 77 -15.51 12.20 14.72
N VAL A 78 -14.69 13.07 15.30
CA VAL A 78 -13.32 12.72 15.74
C VAL A 78 -13.36 11.56 16.74
N ASP A 79 -14.33 11.57 17.66
CA ASP A 79 -14.46 10.53 18.69
C ASP A 79 -14.78 9.16 18.07
N ASP A 80 -15.69 9.11 17.09
CA ASP A 80 -16.00 7.88 16.36
C ASP A 80 -14.79 7.34 15.60
N ALA A 81 -14.02 8.22 14.95
CA ALA A 81 -12.79 7.85 14.27
C ALA A 81 -11.73 7.30 15.26
N CYS A 82 -11.54 7.96 16.40
CA CYS A 82 -10.64 7.49 17.46
C CYS A 82 -11.06 6.12 18.01
N LYS A 83 -12.36 5.91 18.26
CA LYS A 83 -12.91 4.61 18.67
C LYS A 83 -12.66 3.54 17.61
N ALA A 84 -12.87 3.86 16.34
CA ALA A 84 -12.63 2.94 15.24
C ALA A 84 -11.15 2.58 15.07
N ILE A 85 -10.22 3.54 15.27
CA ILE A 85 -8.77 3.27 15.26
C ILE A 85 -8.38 2.33 16.40
N LYS A 86 -8.84 2.61 17.62
CA LYS A 86 -8.57 1.75 18.79
C LYS A 86 -9.11 0.33 18.56
N ARG A 87 -10.33 0.22 18.03
CA ARG A 87 -10.93 -1.08 17.70
C ARG A 87 -10.16 -1.81 16.58
N ALA A 88 -9.70 -1.10 15.56
CA ALA A 88 -8.87 -1.65 14.50
C ALA A 88 -7.55 -2.19 15.05
N ALA A 89 -6.91 -1.46 15.98
CA ALA A 89 -5.69 -1.92 16.63
C ALA A 89 -5.91 -3.20 17.44
N GLU A 90 -7.02 -3.33 18.17
CA GLU A 90 -7.40 -4.57 18.85
C GLU A 90 -7.57 -5.75 17.88
N ILE A 91 -8.27 -5.54 16.76
CA ILE A 91 -8.46 -6.56 15.72
C ILE A 91 -7.11 -7.01 15.16
N VAL A 92 -6.22 -6.07 14.86
CA VAL A 92 -4.89 -6.40 14.33
C VAL A 92 -4.04 -7.14 15.36
N ARG A 93 -4.15 -6.79 16.65
CA ARG A 93 -3.49 -7.50 17.75
C ARG A 93 -3.99 -8.94 17.89
N SER A 94 -5.31 -9.14 17.81
CA SER A 94 -5.96 -10.44 17.99
C SER A 94 -5.82 -11.38 16.79
N ARG A 95 -5.41 -10.87 15.61
CA ARG A 95 -5.12 -11.74 14.46
C ARG A 95 -4.02 -12.75 14.81
N PRO A 96 -4.27 -14.06 14.61
CA PRO A 96 -3.24 -15.08 14.81
C PRO A 96 -2.05 -14.79 13.88
N ALA A 97 -0.84 -15.15 14.32
CA ALA A 97 0.38 -14.84 13.57
C ALA A 97 0.36 -15.36 12.12
N ALA A 98 -0.42 -16.41 11.83
CA ALA A 98 -0.63 -16.96 10.51
C ALA A 98 -1.56 -16.13 9.59
N ASP A 99 -2.44 -15.28 10.14
CA ASP A 99 -3.37 -14.39 9.39
C ASP A 99 -2.90 -12.93 9.38
N ARG A 100 -1.86 -12.61 10.17
CA ARG A 100 -1.05 -11.44 9.84
C ARG A 100 -0.52 -11.73 8.44
N ARG A 101 -0.82 -10.89 7.45
CA ARG A 101 -0.16 -10.92 6.13
C ARG A 101 1.31 -10.62 6.35
N VAL A 102 2.04 -11.59 6.91
CA VAL A 102 3.47 -11.67 6.94
C VAL A 102 3.82 -11.94 5.51
N TRP A 103 4.20 -10.88 4.81
CA TRP A 103 4.94 -11.14 3.61
C TRP A 103 6.22 -11.86 4.05
N PRO A 104 6.51 -13.09 3.55
CA PRO A 104 7.73 -13.77 3.91
C PRO A 104 8.90 -12.79 3.71
N ARG A 105 9.79 -12.67 4.71
CA ARG A 105 11.06 -11.97 4.46
C ARG A 105 11.69 -12.67 3.26
N PRO A 106 12.14 -11.94 2.23
CA PRO A 106 12.70 -12.58 1.05
C PRO A 106 13.85 -13.48 1.50
N THR A 107 13.80 -14.74 1.08
CA THR A 107 15.04 -15.49 0.85
C THR A 107 15.89 -14.63 -0.08
N GLN A 108 17.20 -14.60 0.14
CA GLN A 108 18.13 -13.66 -0.50
C GLN A 108 18.09 -13.62 -2.04
N ASP A 109 17.37 -14.56 -2.66
CA ASP A 109 17.02 -14.58 -4.07
C ASP A 109 15.51 -14.58 -4.25
N ASN A 110 14.93 -13.40 -4.45
CA ASN A 110 13.56 -13.29 -4.94
C ASN A 110 13.57 -13.51 -6.44
N ASP A 111 12.98 -14.63 -6.90
CA ASP A 111 12.91 -15.04 -8.31
C ASP A 111 12.43 -13.90 -9.23
N PHE A 112 11.57 -13.02 -8.73
CA PHE A 112 11.10 -11.86 -9.49
C PHE A 112 12.20 -10.82 -9.74
N VAL A 113 13.07 -10.58 -8.76
CA VAL A 113 14.22 -9.67 -8.91
C VAL A 113 15.26 -10.28 -9.84
N ALA A 114 15.49 -11.60 -9.74
CA ALA A 114 16.37 -12.32 -10.64
C ALA A 114 15.87 -12.25 -12.09
N TRP A 115 14.56 -12.46 -12.29
CA TRP A 115 13.89 -12.28 -13.58
C TRP A 115 14.09 -10.86 -14.13
N GLN A 116 13.74 -9.81 -13.37
CA GLN A 116 13.88 -8.41 -13.83
C GLN A 116 15.32 -8.05 -14.24
N ARG A 117 16.32 -8.59 -13.53
CA ARG A 117 17.74 -8.42 -13.88
C ARG A 117 18.09 -9.15 -15.18
N ARG A 118 17.59 -10.36 -15.37
CA ARG A 118 17.84 -11.18 -16.57
C ARG A 118 17.21 -10.60 -17.82
N VAL A 119 16.02 -10.03 -17.72
CA VAL A 119 15.36 -9.33 -18.84
C VAL A 119 15.80 -7.87 -18.99
N ASP A 120 16.60 -7.35 -18.06
CA ASP A 120 17.11 -5.97 -18.03
C ASP A 120 16.02 -4.90 -18.14
N ILE A 121 15.01 -4.97 -17.26
CA ILE A 121 13.91 -4.00 -17.22
C ILE A 121 13.78 -3.32 -15.85
N THR A 122 13.37 -2.05 -15.89
CA THR A 122 13.06 -1.25 -14.71
C THR A 122 11.74 -1.66 -14.04
N CYS A 123 11.46 -1.11 -12.85
CA CYS A 123 10.15 -1.28 -12.20
C CYS A 123 9.01 -0.71 -13.03
N ALA A 124 9.21 0.44 -13.67
CA ALA A 124 8.21 1.09 -14.52
C ALA A 124 7.89 0.22 -15.76
N GLU A 125 8.92 -0.34 -16.39
CA GLU A 125 8.73 -1.22 -17.55
C GLU A 125 8.04 -2.54 -17.15
N ALA A 126 8.44 -3.15 -16.03
CA ALA A 126 7.77 -4.33 -15.51
C ALA A 126 6.30 -4.05 -15.14
N ALA A 127 6.01 -2.88 -14.56
CA ALA A 127 4.65 -2.45 -14.22
C ALA A 127 3.78 -2.35 -15.48
N ARG A 128 4.30 -1.71 -16.53
CA ARG A 128 3.65 -1.61 -17.84
C ARG A 128 3.40 -2.99 -18.46
N LEU A 129 4.42 -3.84 -18.53
CA LEU A 129 4.34 -5.16 -19.18
C LEU A 129 3.39 -6.13 -18.44
N LEU A 130 3.37 -6.06 -17.11
CA LEU A 130 2.54 -6.92 -16.27
C LEU A 130 1.15 -6.32 -15.98
N GLY A 131 0.84 -5.13 -16.49
CA GLY A 131 -0.44 -4.45 -16.22
C GLY A 131 -0.67 -4.18 -14.73
N LYS A 132 0.40 -3.83 -14.00
CA LYS A 132 0.37 -3.52 -12.55
C LYS A 132 0.86 -2.10 -12.30
N SER A 133 0.61 -1.58 -11.10
CA SER A 133 1.23 -0.32 -10.67
C SER A 133 2.70 -0.51 -10.27
N GLU A 134 3.52 0.53 -10.40
CA GLU A 134 4.91 0.52 -9.94
C GLU A 134 5.04 0.19 -8.45
N ASP A 135 4.09 0.64 -7.63
CA ASP A 135 3.98 0.30 -6.22
C ASP A 135 3.78 -1.21 -5.98
N THR A 136 3.05 -1.86 -6.87
CA THR A 136 2.83 -3.31 -6.81
C THR A 136 4.10 -4.06 -7.20
N ILE A 137 4.79 -3.62 -8.25
CA ILE A 137 6.09 -4.19 -8.66
C ILE A 137 7.15 -3.99 -7.57
N SER A 138 7.20 -2.80 -6.96
CA SER A 138 8.10 -2.51 -5.85
C SER A 138 7.84 -3.42 -4.65
N ARG A 139 6.56 -3.68 -4.33
CA ARG A 139 6.18 -4.67 -3.31
C ARG A 139 6.61 -6.08 -3.69
N TYR A 140 6.50 -6.47 -4.96
CA TYR A 140 6.98 -7.77 -5.41
C TYR A 140 8.47 -7.92 -5.25
N ARG A 141 9.26 -6.89 -5.57
CA ARG A 141 10.72 -6.92 -5.37
C ARG A 141 11.12 -7.03 -3.90
N LEU A 142 10.51 -6.19 -3.06
CA LEU A 142 10.88 -6.08 -1.65
C LEU A 142 10.52 -7.33 -0.85
N ASN A 143 9.41 -7.97 -1.22
CA ASN A 143 8.86 -8.98 -0.35
C ASN A 143 8.75 -10.36 -1.05
N GLY A 144 8.68 -10.44 -2.38
CA GLY A 144 8.37 -11.67 -3.13
C GLY A 144 7.05 -11.53 -3.89
N ILE A 145 6.62 -12.55 -4.63
CA ILE A 145 5.27 -12.61 -5.23
C ILE A 145 4.35 -13.37 -4.26
N PRO A 146 3.10 -12.92 -4.01
CA PRO A 146 2.24 -13.63 -3.07
C PRO A 146 1.77 -14.96 -3.68
N ASP A 147 1.63 -16.01 -2.87
CA ASP A 147 1.45 -17.39 -3.35
C ASP A 147 0.29 -17.56 -4.34
N HIS A 148 -0.87 -16.95 -4.05
CA HIS A 148 -2.05 -17.02 -4.92
C HIS A 148 -1.86 -16.35 -6.30
N MET A 149 -0.81 -15.55 -6.49
CA MET A 149 -0.45 -14.94 -7.76
C MET A 149 0.80 -15.54 -8.41
N LYS A 150 1.51 -16.44 -7.70
CA LYS A 150 2.84 -16.90 -8.11
C LYS A 150 2.84 -17.54 -9.50
N GLN A 151 1.99 -18.56 -9.70
CA GLN A 151 1.89 -19.26 -10.99
C GLN A 151 1.51 -18.33 -12.14
N VAL A 152 0.57 -17.43 -11.88
CA VAL A 152 0.06 -16.48 -12.88
C VAL A 152 1.12 -15.47 -13.28
N LEU A 153 1.89 -14.94 -12.33
CA LEU A 153 2.98 -14.01 -12.61
C LEU A 153 4.21 -14.72 -13.20
N GLU A 154 4.52 -15.94 -12.80
CA GLU A 154 5.59 -16.74 -13.41
C GLU A 154 5.32 -16.98 -14.90
N LEU A 155 4.07 -17.36 -15.24
CA LEU A 155 3.66 -17.53 -16.64
C LEU A 155 3.75 -16.22 -17.42
N ALA A 156 3.33 -15.10 -16.82
CA ALA A 156 3.43 -13.78 -17.43
C ALA A 156 4.90 -13.36 -17.66
N CYS A 157 5.78 -13.57 -16.67
CA CYS A 157 7.21 -13.31 -16.76
C CYS A 157 7.87 -14.15 -17.86
N TYR A 158 7.51 -15.43 -17.96
CA TYR A 158 7.98 -16.33 -19.01
C TYR A 158 7.48 -15.90 -20.40
N ALA A 159 6.22 -15.51 -20.54
CA ALA A 159 5.68 -14.98 -21.79
C ALA A 159 6.47 -13.75 -22.25
N ILE A 160 6.67 -12.79 -21.36
CA ILE A 160 7.43 -11.56 -21.64
C ILE A 160 8.88 -11.88 -22.06
N GLU A 161 9.57 -12.79 -21.35
CA GLU A 161 10.92 -13.25 -21.70
C GLU A 161 11.02 -13.77 -23.15
N ASN A 162 9.93 -14.33 -23.67
CA ASN A 162 9.83 -14.89 -25.02
C ASN A 162 9.13 -13.94 -26.03
N GLY A 163 8.97 -12.66 -25.69
CA GLY A 163 8.36 -11.65 -26.56
C GLY A 163 6.83 -11.74 -26.68
N ILE A 164 6.19 -12.57 -25.86
CA ILE A 164 4.74 -12.75 -25.82
C ILE A 164 4.16 -11.76 -24.79
N PRO A 165 3.11 -10.99 -25.13
CA PRO A 165 2.47 -10.11 -24.16
C PRO A 165 1.80 -10.93 -23.04
N ALA A 166 1.99 -10.51 -21.79
CA ALA A 166 1.46 -11.21 -20.62
C ALA A 166 -0.07 -11.22 -20.54
N TRP A 167 -0.74 -10.21 -21.08
CA TRP A 167 -2.20 -10.03 -20.98
C TRP A 167 -2.74 -9.39 -22.24
N GLY A 168 -3.68 -10.04 -22.92
CA GLY A 168 -4.73 -9.47 -23.80
C GLY A 168 -4.35 -8.39 -24.83
N SER A 169 -3.08 -8.04 -24.96
CA SER A 169 -2.53 -6.98 -25.78
C SER A 169 -2.12 -7.60 -27.10
N THR A 170 -2.52 -6.95 -28.19
CA THR A 170 -2.10 -7.32 -29.54
C THR A 170 -0.70 -6.83 -29.88
N GLU A 171 -0.11 -5.96 -29.05
CA GLU A 171 1.26 -5.48 -29.24
C GLU A 171 2.27 -6.44 -28.58
N PRO A 172 3.34 -6.82 -29.29
CA PRO A 172 4.38 -7.69 -28.75
C PRO A 172 5.06 -7.04 -27.54
N ALA A 173 5.51 -7.87 -26.60
CA ALA A 173 6.32 -7.42 -25.48
C ALA A 173 7.72 -7.03 -25.98
N VAL A 174 7.86 -5.82 -26.51
CA VAL A 174 9.16 -5.29 -26.94
C VAL A 174 9.96 -4.93 -25.69
N ILE A 175 10.95 -5.75 -25.39
CA ILE A 175 11.96 -5.48 -24.36
C ILE A 175 13.09 -4.71 -25.03
N ASN A 176 13.18 -3.41 -24.76
CA ASN A 176 14.35 -2.62 -25.14
C ASN A 176 15.52 -3.00 -24.23
N ARG A 177 16.24 -4.07 -24.59
CA ARG A 177 17.47 -4.45 -23.90
C ARG A 177 18.44 -3.29 -24.00
N ARG A 178 18.92 -2.75 -22.88
CA ARG A 178 19.92 -1.70 -22.91
C ARG A 178 21.21 -2.35 -23.43
N SER A 179 21.74 -1.85 -24.54
CA SER A 179 23.03 -2.30 -25.05
C SER A 179 24.08 -2.14 -23.95
N GLN A 180 24.84 -3.21 -23.69
CA GLN A 180 25.94 -3.22 -22.70
C GLN A 180 27.00 -2.17 -23.00
#